data_AF-A0A378JDX1-F1
#
_entry.id   AF-A0A378JDX1-F1
#
_cell.length_a   1.000
_cell.length_b   1.000
_cell.length_c   1.000
_cell.angle_alpha   90.00
_cell.angle_beta   90.00
_cell.angle_gamma   90.00
#
_symmetry.space_group_name_H-M   'P 1'
#
loop_
_entity.id
_entity.type
_entity.pdbx_description
1 polymer ?
#
loop_
_entity_poly.entity_id
_entity_poly.type
_entity_poly.pdbx_seq_one_letter_code
_entity_poly.pdbx_strand_id
1 'polypeptide(L)'
;MSTQNRFTKNIKRGISALCCFLLSSSLWANDLLVKALDGDVKDTLGSDAKFWTVFILVDIVLATCAAVATKNPKVFLSVFLIAFIPGFLVKTFVF
;
A
#
# COMPACT_ATOMS: atom_id res chain seq x y z
N MET A 1 41.88 -3.76 -31.25
CA MET A 1 41.18 -3.14 -30.10
C MET A 1 39.84 -2.51 -30.54
N SER A 2 38.96 -3.22 -31.25
CA SER A 2 37.69 -2.68 -31.80
C SER A 2 36.43 -3.51 -31.44
N THR A 3 36.61 -4.73 -30.93
CA THR A 3 35.52 -5.65 -30.61
C THR A 3 34.87 -5.36 -29.25
N GLN A 4 35.63 -4.83 -28.29
CA GLN A 4 35.14 -4.51 -26.94
C GLN A 4 34.05 -3.41 -26.93
N ASN A 5 34.14 -2.41 -27.81
CA ASN A 5 33.19 -1.29 -27.89
C ASN A 5 31.82 -1.68 -28.45
N ARG A 6 31.73 -2.75 -29.27
CA ARG A 6 30.42 -3.22 -29.79
C ARG A 6 29.65 -4.01 -28.74
N PHE A 7 30.34 -4.78 -27.91
CA PHE A 7 29.73 -5.59 -26.87
C PHE A 7 29.09 -4.73 -25.77
N THR A 8 29.81 -3.72 -25.28
CA THR A 8 29.28 -2.75 -24.30
C THR A 8 28.12 -1.92 -24.85
N LYS A 9 28.13 -1.57 -26.14
CA LYS A 9 27.03 -0.82 -26.79
C LYS A 9 25.75 -1.66 -26.89
N ASN A 10 25.87 -2.96 -27.15
CA ASN A 10 24.74 -3.89 -27.19
C ASN A 10 24.18 -4.17 -25.78
N ILE A 11 25.05 -4.29 -24.77
CA ILE A 11 24.63 -4.44 -23.37
C ILE A 11 23.86 -3.20 -22.88
N LYS A 12 24.32 -1.98 -23.20
CA LYS A 12 23.60 -0.74 -22.84
C LYS A 12 22.21 -0.66 -23.49
N ARG A 13 22.07 -1.10 -24.74
CA ARG A 13 20.76 -1.21 -25.41
C ARG A 13 19.87 -2.28 -24.77
N GLY A 14 20.44 -3.44 -24.43
CA GLY A 14 19.72 -4.51 -23.73
C GLY A 14 19.20 -4.06 -22.37
N ILE A 15 20.04 -3.41 -21.55
CA ILE A 15 19.66 -2.89 -20.22
C ILE A 15 18.58 -1.82 -20.35
N SER A 16 18.68 -0.91 -21.32
CA SER A 16 17.64 0.11 -21.55
C SER A 16 16.30 -0.49 -21.95
N ALA A 17 16.28 -1.52 -22.80
CA ALA A 17 15.06 -2.22 -23.18
C ALA A 17 14.44 -2.98 -21.99
N LEU A 18 15.29 -3.59 -21.16
CA LEU A 18 14.88 -4.33 -19.96
C LEU A 18 14.32 -3.38 -18.88
N CYS A 19 14.93 -2.21 -18.69
CA CYS A 19 14.38 -1.14 -17.85
C CYS A 19 13.02 -0.66 -18.34
N CYS A 20 12.85 -0.39 -19.65
CA CYS A 20 11.55 0.01 -20.19
C CYS A 20 10.49 -1.08 -20.03
N PHE A 21 10.86 -2.35 -20.18
CA PHE A 21 9.95 -3.48 -19.97
C PHE A 21 9.51 -3.60 -18.50
N LEU A 22 10.45 -3.49 -17.56
CA LEU A 22 10.16 -3.52 -16.12
C LEU A 22 9.34 -2.30 -15.65
N LEU A 23 9.57 -1.13 -16.23
CA LEU A 23 8.75 0.06 -15.96
C LEU A 23 7.33 -0.13 -16.50
N SER A 24 7.21 -0.67 -17.71
CA SER A 24 5.91 -0.91 -18.35
C SER A 24 5.11 -1.99 -17.62
N SER A 25 5.75 -3.05 -17.11
CA SER A 25 5.09 -4.06 -16.28
C SER A 25 4.69 -3.50 -14.92
N SER A 26 5.50 -2.61 -14.34
CA SER A 26 5.15 -1.91 -13.09
C SER A 26 3.95 -0.97 -13.28
N LEU A 27 3.93 -0.20 -14.37
CA LEU A 27 2.80 0.67 -14.72
C LEU A 27 1.52 -0.15 -14.97
N TRP A 28 1.64 -1.29 -15.66
CA TRP A 28 0.50 -2.15 -15.95
C TRP A 28 -0.03 -2.91 -14.73
N ALA A 29 0.85 -3.29 -13.80
CA ALA A 29 0.44 -3.88 -12.53
C ALA A 29 -0.30 -2.86 -11.65
N ASN A 30 0.14 -1.59 -11.63
CA ASN A 30 -0.59 -0.51 -10.95
C ASN A 30 -1.97 -0.28 -11.59
N ASP A 31 -2.07 -0.30 -12.92
CA ASP A 31 -3.35 -0.16 -13.63
C ASP A 31 -4.31 -1.32 -13.32
N LEU A 32 -3.82 -2.56 -13.26
CA LEU A 32 -4.63 -3.72 -12.87
C LEU A 32 -5.05 -3.69 -11.39
N LEU A 33 -4.19 -3.19 -10.50
CA LEU A 33 -4.50 -3.06 -9.08
C LEU A 33 -5.54 -1.96 -8.84
N VAL A 34 -5.41 -0.82 -9.52
CA VAL A 34 -6.39 0.27 -9.54
C VAL A 34 -7.71 -0.21 -10.11
N LYS A 35 -7.69 -0.97 -11.22
CA LYS A 35 -8.88 -1.50 -11.87
C LYS A 35 -9.58 -2.61 -11.09
N ALA A 36 -8.85 -3.36 -10.27
CA ALA A 36 -9.41 -4.33 -9.32
C ALA A 36 -9.94 -3.67 -8.04
N LEU A 37 -9.48 -2.47 -7.72
CA LEU A 37 -9.95 -1.65 -6.59
C LEU A 37 -11.09 -0.70 -6.98
N ASP A 38 -11.30 -0.47 -8.28
CA ASP A 38 -12.30 0.48 -8.77
C ASP A 38 -13.72 -0.08 -8.61
N GLY A 39 -14.60 0.72 -8.02
CA GLY A 39 -15.99 0.36 -7.73
C GLY A 39 -16.18 -0.20 -6.32
N ASP A 40 -16.11 -1.52 -6.16
CA ASP A 40 -16.67 -2.18 -4.97
C ASP A 40 -15.76 -2.09 -3.73
N VAL A 41 -14.44 -2.12 -3.93
CA VAL A 41 -13.44 -1.98 -2.85
C VAL A 41 -13.31 -0.51 -2.44
N LYS A 42 -13.40 0.42 -3.40
CA LYS A 42 -13.43 1.86 -3.14
C LYS A 42 -14.65 2.27 -2.32
N ASP A 43 -15.83 1.71 -2.60
CA ASP A 43 -17.04 2.01 -1.84
C ASP A 43 -17.02 1.35 -0.44
N THR A 44 -16.37 0.19 -0.30
CA THR A 44 -16.25 -0.53 0.98
C THR A 44 -15.13 -0.01 1.88
N LEU A 45 -14.03 0.49 1.32
CA LEU A 45 -12.86 1.01 2.06
C LEU A 45 -12.72 2.54 1.96
N GLY A 46 -13.70 3.20 1.34
CA GLY A 46 -13.77 4.66 1.24
C GLY A 46 -13.71 5.35 2.57
N SER A 47 -13.21 6.59 2.58
CA SER A 47 -13.06 7.39 3.80
C SER A 47 -14.36 7.56 4.58
N ASP A 48 -15.54 7.43 3.92
CA ASP A 48 -16.88 7.47 4.53
C ASP A 48 -17.53 6.08 4.70
N ALA A 49 -16.80 5.00 4.42
CA ALA A 49 -17.33 3.66 4.46
C ALA A 49 -17.55 3.17 5.90
N LYS A 50 -18.65 2.43 6.11
CA LYS A 50 -19.03 1.83 7.39
C LYS A 50 -17.95 0.90 7.97
N PHE A 51 -17.06 0.37 7.12
CA PHE A 51 -15.92 -0.44 7.51
C PHE A 51 -15.02 0.28 8.53
N TRP A 52 -14.58 1.51 8.24
CA TRP A 52 -13.69 2.27 9.14
C TRP A 52 -14.34 2.55 10.48
N THR A 53 -15.64 2.87 10.48
CA THR A 53 -16.39 3.10 11.71
C THR A 53 -16.45 1.85 12.58
N VAL A 54 -16.74 0.68 12.00
CA VAL A 54 -16.83 -0.58 12.75
C VAL A 54 -15.43 -1.04 13.21
N PHE A 55 -14.42 -0.94 12.34
CA PHE A 55 -13.04 -1.32 12.65
C PHE A 55 -12.47 -0.53 13.83
N ILE A 56 -12.56 0.81 13.77
CA ILE A 56 -12.07 1.69 14.85
C ILE A 56 -12.83 1.44 16.16
N LEU A 57 -14.14 1.17 16.08
CA LEU A 57 -14.95 0.90 17.26
C LEU A 57 -14.54 -0.41 17.95
N VAL A 58 -14.33 -1.48 17.18
CA VAL A 58 -13.84 -2.76 17.73
C VAL A 58 -12.45 -2.60 18.33
N ASP A 59 -11.54 -1.88 17.65
CA ASP A 59 -10.17 -1.68 18.11
C ASP A 59 -10.11 -0.86 19.41
N ILE A 60 -10.92 0.21 19.53
CA ILE A 60 -11.05 0.98 20.78
C ILE A 60 -11.58 0.11 21.92
N VAL A 61 -12.58 -0.74 21.68
CA VAL A 61 -13.12 -1.62 22.73
C VAL A 61 -12.06 -2.62 23.20
N LEU A 62 -11.35 -3.26 22.27
CA LEU A 62 -10.26 -4.19 22.60
C LEU A 62 -9.11 -3.50 23.33
N ALA A 63 -8.72 -2.31 22.87
CA ALA A 63 -7.70 -1.50 23.54
C ALA A 63 -8.14 -1.04 24.92
N THR A 64 -9.43 -0.74 25.11
CA THR A 64 -9.99 -0.40 26.42
C THR A 64 -9.95 -1.62 27.35
N CYS A 65 -10.33 -2.80 26.87
CA CYS A 65 -10.20 -4.04 27.63
C CYS A 65 -8.74 -4.32 28.02
N ALA A 66 -7.80 -4.15 27.08
CA ALA A 66 -6.38 -4.33 27.33
C ALA A 66 -5.79 -3.27 28.27
N ALA A 67 -6.23 -2.01 28.17
CA ALA A 67 -5.83 -0.93 29.07
C ALA A 67 -6.33 -1.18 30.50
N VAL A 68 -7.55 -1.70 30.67
CA VAL A 68 -8.10 -2.08 31.98
C VAL A 68 -7.36 -3.28 32.57
N ALA A 69 -7.09 -4.31 31.75
CA ALA A 69 -6.38 -5.51 32.19
C ALA A 69 -4.92 -5.22 32.58
N THR A 70 -4.24 -4.38 31.82
CA THR A 70 -2.82 -4.06 32.04
C THR A 70 -2.60 -2.82 32.91
N LYS A 71 -3.64 -2.03 33.17
CA LYS A 71 -3.58 -0.69 33.80
C LYS A 71 -2.60 0.27 33.09
N ASN A 72 -2.35 0.04 31.80
CA ASN A 72 -1.41 0.82 31.01
C ASN A 72 -2.16 1.59 29.90
N PRO A 73 -2.32 2.92 30.02
CA PRO A 73 -3.05 3.71 29.03
C PRO A 73 -2.30 3.85 27.68
N LYS A 74 -1.03 3.43 27.61
CA LYS A 74 -0.23 3.45 26.36
C LYS A 74 -0.81 2.56 25.25
N VAL A 75 -1.71 1.63 25.57
CA VAL A 75 -2.38 0.75 24.60
C VAL A 75 -3.26 1.55 23.62
N PHE A 76 -3.74 2.75 23.99
CA PHE A 76 -4.48 3.59 23.03
C PHE A 76 -3.61 4.17 21.90
N LEU A 77 -2.28 4.21 22.08
CA LEU A 77 -1.37 4.64 21.03
C LEU A 77 -1.32 3.62 19.88
N SER A 78 -1.46 2.32 20.19
CA SER A 78 -1.49 1.29 19.16
C SER A 78 -2.75 1.39 18.31
N VAL A 79 -3.90 1.76 18.90
CA VAL A 79 -5.14 2.02 18.15
C VAL A 79 -4.95 3.10 17.09
N PHE A 80 -4.22 4.16 17.45
CA PHE A 80 -3.92 5.23 16.51
C PHE A 80 -3.07 4.73 15.34
N LEU A 81 -2.01 3.96 15.61
CA LEU A 81 -1.14 3.41 14.56
C LEU A 81 -1.86 2.38 13.68
N ILE A 82 -2.69 1.52 14.29
CA ILE A 82 -3.44 0.46 13.60
C ILE A 82 -4.54 1.04 12.70
N ALA A 83 -5.17 2.15 13.08
CA ALA A 83 -6.11 2.86 12.21
C ALA A 83 -5.40 3.75 11.17
N PHE A 84 -4.29 4.39 11.55
CA PHE A 84 -3.59 5.37 10.72
C PHE A 84 -2.86 4.73 9.53
N ILE A 85 -2.13 3.62 9.73
CA ILE A 85 -1.34 2.99 8.67
C ILE A 85 -2.23 2.54 7.49
N PRO A 86 -3.27 1.70 7.71
CA PRO A 86 -4.13 1.29 6.61
C PRO A 86 -4.97 2.46 6.07
N GLY A 87 -5.38 3.43 6.90
CA GLY A 87 -6.10 4.61 6.42
C GLY A 87 -5.24 5.48 5.50
N PHE A 88 -3.96 5.64 5.83
CA PHE A 88 -2.97 6.33 5.00
C PHE A 88 -2.69 5.59 3.70
N LEU A 89 -2.51 4.25 3.76
CA LEU A 89 -2.27 3.43 2.58
C LEU A 89 -3.47 3.46 1.64
N VAL A 90 -4.69 3.32 2.17
CA VAL A 90 -5.91 3.40 1.36
C VAL A 90 -6.04 4.79 0.74
N LYS A 91 -5.77 5.86 1.49
CA LYS A 91 -5.87 7.23 0.96
C LYS A 91 -4.76 7.62 -0.03
N THR A 92 -3.62 6.94 -0.03
CA THR A 92 -2.51 7.27 -0.94
C THR A 92 -2.44 6.37 -2.18
N PHE A 93 -2.95 5.14 -2.09
CA PHE A 93 -2.90 4.17 -3.19
C PHE A 93 -4.27 3.89 -3.83
N VAL A 94 -5.38 4.24 -3.17
CA VAL A 94 -6.76 3.98 -3.66
C VAL A 94 -7.53 5.27 -3.95
N PHE A 95 -7.28 6.35 -3.21
CA PHE A 95 -7.97 7.65 -3.33
C PHE A 95 -7.08 8.78 -3.82
#